data_AF-A0A6P8J648-F1
#
_entry.id   AF-A0A6P8J648-F1
#
_cell.length_a   1.000
_cell.length_b   1.000
_cell.length_c   1.000
_cell.angle_alpha   90.00
_cell.angle_beta   90.00
_cell.angle_gamma   90.00
#
_symmetry.space_group_name_H-M   'P 1'
#
loop_
_entity.id
_entity.type
_entity.pdbx_description
1 polymer ?
#
loop_
_entity_poly.entity_id
_entity_poly.type
_entity_poly.pdbx_seq_one_letter_code
_entity_poly.pdbx_strand_id
1 'polypeptide(L)'
;MAYYGGGGGYRPPKVNYLPNIDSNLLATVRDEMNRKEEEKREQQRKREADSRKVAYYLTQLQAMVRELPGNSKSKLTFDILSAIATSLLDGTVFDIVRGLEDIQQLTERNLLNKRMKLVNSHKAQRMEMTKRHNKSIEDCQQRPHNLPVVERDNLEEKQKLEAKLDNEMMQLDQKLVLELDQIVCDQQATFERAGVPLFFVTNNPEDTRIQMHILEFIQRLMPSS
;
A
#
# COMPACT_ATOMS: atom_id res chain seq x y z
N MET A 1 -40.87 -75.82 -70.09
CA MET A 1 -40.80 -76.30 -68.68
C MET A 1 -40.62 -75.08 -67.80
N ALA A 2 -41.63 -74.77 -66.99
CA ALA A 2 -41.64 -73.66 -66.04
C ALA A 2 -40.99 -74.09 -64.72
N TYR A 3 -40.16 -73.24 -64.11
CA TYR A 3 -39.88 -73.29 -62.67
C TYR A 3 -39.71 -71.86 -62.11
N TYR A 4 -40.69 -71.48 -61.28
CA TYR A 4 -40.71 -70.55 -60.13
C TYR A 4 -40.01 -69.18 -60.25
N GLY A 5 -40.65 -68.04 -59.96
CA GLY A 5 -41.66 -67.81 -58.91
C GLY A 5 -41.01 -66.92 -57.85
N GLY A 6 -41.49 -65.67 -57.73
CA GLY A 6 -40.84 -64.58 -57.01
C GLY A 6 -40.57 -64.82 -55.52
N GLY A 7 -39.38 -64.44 -55.08
CA GLY A 7 -39.01 -64.31 -53.67
C GLY A 7 -39.14 -62.85 -53.23
N GLY A 8 -40.21 -62.55 -52.50
CA GLY A 8 -40.44 -61.24 -51.88
C GLY A 8 -39.33 -60.89 -50.89
N GLY A 9 -38.89 -59.63 -50.93
CA GLY A 9 -37.83 -59.11 -50.09
C GLY A 9 -38.21 -59.03 -48.61
N TYR A 10 -37.29 -59.46 -47.75
CA TYR A 10 -37.29 -59.07 -46.34
C TYR A 10 -36.52 -57.75 -46.21
N ARG A 11 -37.24 -56.63 -46.14
CA ARG A 11 -36.71 -55.40 -45.54
C ARG A 11 -36.93 -55.51 -44.03
N PRO A 12 -35.89 -55.41 -43.17
CA PRO A 12 -36.11 -55.35 -41.73
C PRO A 12 -37.04 -54.15 -41.41
N PRO A 13 -37.96 -54.29 -40.43
CA PRO A 13 -38.83 -53.19 -40.06
C PRO A 13 -37.97 -52.00 -39.65
N LYS A 14 -38.18 -50.86 -40.31
CA LYS A 14 -37.61 -49.59 -39.85
C LYS A 14 -38.23 -49.34 -38.48
N VAL A 15 -37.48 -49.60 -37.42
CA VAL A 15 -37.86 -49.19 -36.07
C VAL A 15 -37.80 -47.66 -36.07
N ASN A 16 -38.94 -47.02 -36.34
CA ASN A 16 -39.10 -45.59 -36.18
C ASN A 16 -39.14 -45.32 -34.67
N TYR A 17 -37.97 -45.16 -34.07
CA TYR A 17 -37.86 -44.66 -32.71
C TYR A 17 -38.46 -43.24 -32.68
N LEU A 18 -39.68 -43.13 -32.18
CA LEU A 18 -40.31 -41.86 -31.85
C LEU A 18 -40.01 -41.60 -30.38
N PRO A 19 -39.11 -40.65 -30.05
CA PRO A 19 -38.82 -40.35 -28.67
C PRO A 19 -40.10 -39.84 -27.99
N ASN A 20 -40.60 -40.56 -26.98
CA ASN A 20 -41.68 -40.06 -26.11
C ASN A 20 -41.07 -39.09 -25.09
N ILE A 21 -40.51 -37.99 -25.58
CA ILE A 21 -39.92 -36.96 -24.73
C ILE A 21 -40.92 -35.83 -24.62
N ASP A 22 -41.28 -35.47 -23.39
CA ASP A 22 -42.14 -34.33 -23.11
C ASP A 22 -41.53 -33.05 -23.72
N SER A 23 -42.31 -32.37 -24.57
CA SER A 23 -41.91 -31.12 -25.22
C SER A 23 -41.60 -30.02 -24.20
N ASN A 24 -42.25 -30.03 -23.03
CA ASN A 24 -41.96 -29.10 -21.94
C ASN A 24 -40.59 -29.40 -21.31
N LEU A 25 -40.27 -30.68 -21.09
CA LEU A 25 -38.96 -31.09 -20.58
C LEU A 25 -37.82 -30.72 -21.55
N LEU A 26 -38.03 -30.91 -22.85
CA LEU A 26 -37.07 -30.49 -23.87
C LEU A 26 -36.86 -28.96 -23.89
N ALA A 27 -37.94 -28.19 -23.71
CA ALA A 27 -37.85 -26.73 -23.61
C ALA A 27 -37.05 -26.32 -22.36
N THR A 28 -37.34 -26.91 -21.20
CA THR A 28 -36.60 -26.64 -19.96
C THR A 28 -35.12 -26.99 -20.08
N VAL A 29 -34.77 -28.14 -20.64
CA VAL A 29 -33.36 -28.53 -20.85
C VAL A 29 -32.65 -27.59 -21.82
N ARG A 30 -33.35 -27.12 -22.88
CA ARG A 30 -32.81 -26.14 -23.82
C ARG A 30 -32.56 -24.79 -23.14
N ASP A 31 -33.47 -24.32 -22.29
CA ASP A 31 -33.31 -23.08 -21.53
C ASP A 31 -32.16 -23.18 -20.52
N GLU A 32 -32.04 -24.31 -19.80
CA GLU A 32 -30.90 -24.56 -18.89
C GLU A 32 -29.57 -24.63 -19.63
N MET A 33 -29.52 -25.25 -20.81
CA MET A 33 -28.33 -25.29 -21.65
C MET A 33 -27.93 -23.90 -22.12
N ASN A 34 -28.90 -23.10 -22.60
CA ASN A 34 -28.66 -21.72 -23.03
C ASN A 34 -28.12 -20.87 -21.88
N ARG A 35 -28.71 -20.98 -20.69
CA ARG A 35 -28.24 -20.29 -19.48
C ARG A 35 -26.81 -20.71 -19.10
N LYS A 36 -26.50 -22.01 -19.09
CA LYS A 36 -25.13 -22.50 -18.83
C LYS A 36 -24.13 -22.04 -19.88
N GLU A 37 -24.55 -21.94 -21.15
CA GLU A 37 -23.70 -21.43 -22.22
C GLU A 37 -23.43 -19.91 -22.05
N GLU A 38 -24.45 -19.15 -21.67
CA GLU A 38 -24.32 -17.71 -21.37
C GLU A 38 -23.40 -17.46 -20.17
N GLU A 39 -23.57 -18.19 -19.07
CA GLU A 39 -22.71 -18.13 -17.88
C GLU A 39 -21.24 -18.45 -18.25
N LYS A 40 -20.99 -19.47 -19.09
CA LYS A 40 -19.65 -19.79 -19.59
C LYS A 40 -19.07 -18.67 -20.44
N ARG A 41 -19.85 -18.08 -21.34
CA ARG A 41 -19.43 -16.96 -22.18
C ARG A 41 -19.11 -15.73 -21.35
N GLU A 42 -19.85 -15.46 -20.28
CA GLU A 42 -19.57 -14.36 -19.36
C GLU A 42 -18.30 -14.60 -18.55
N GLN A 43 -18.12 -15.81 -18.00
CA GLN A 43 -16.89 -16.19 -17.31
C GLN A 43 -15.66 -16.09 -18.23
N GLN A 44 -15.78 -16.53 -19.48
CA GLN A 44 -14.72 -16.39 -20.47
C GLN A 44 -14.41 -14.92 -20.76
N ARG A 45 -15.43 -14.09 -21.00
CA ARG A 45 -15.27 -12.64 -21.20
C ARG A 45 -14.57 -11.96 -20.01
N LYS A 46 -14.93 -12.35 -18.78
CA LYS A 46 -14.27 -11.86 -17.55
C LYS A 46 -12.81 -12.27 -17.49
N ARG A 47 -12.49 -13.55 -17.72
CA ARG A 47 -11.10 -14.05 -17.74
C ARG A 47 -10.25 -13.36 -18.80
N GLU A 48 -10.79 -13.12 -19.99
CA GLU A 48 -10.10 -12.38 -21.05
C GLU A 48 -9.88 -10.91 -20.65
N ALA A 49 -10.85 -10.28 -20.00
CA ALA A 49 -10.70 -8.92 -19.47
C ALA A 49 -9.61 -8.85 -18.39
N ASP A 50 -9.62 -9.78 -17.43
CA ASP A 50 -8.61 -9.86 -16.37
C ASP A 50 -7.22 -10.12 -16.97
N SER A 51 -7.12 -11.04 -17.92
CA SER A 51 -5.85 -11.32 -18.62
C SER A 51 -5.31 -10.10 -19.36
N ARG A 52 -6.19 -9.30 -19.99
CA ARG A 52 -5.79 -8.02 -20.62
C ARG A 52 -5.29 -7.01 -19.59
N LYS A 53 -5.94 -6.91 -18.43
CA LYS A 53 -5.49 -6.03 -17.33
C LYS A 53 -4.13 -6.46 -16.78
N VAL A 54 -3.92 -7.75 -16.52
CA VAL A 54 -2.60 -8.27 -16.07
C VAL A 54 -1.53 -7.92 -17.09
N ALA A 55 -1.77 -8.17 -18.38
CA ALA A 55 -0.80 -7.86 -19.44
C ALA A 55 -0.44 -6.36 -19.49
N TYR A 56 -1.43 -5.50 -19.28
CA TYR A 56 -1.23 -4.06 -19.16
C TYR A 56 -0.34 -3.73 -17.95
N TYR A 57 -0.71 -4.15 -16.74
CA TYR A 57 0.08 -3.88 -15.53
C TYR A 57 1.49 -4.43 -15.63
N LEU A 58 1.66 -5.64 -16.16
CA LEU A 58 2.98 -6.27 -16.34
C LEU A 58 3.87 -5.45 -17.29
N THR A 59 3.32 -4.98 -18.40
CA THR A 59 4.06 -4.13 -19.35
C THR A 59 4.54 -2.84 -18.68
N GLN A 60 3.65 -2.19 -17.92
CA GLN A 60 3.98 -0.97 -17.19
C GLN A 60 5.02 -1.23 -16.08
N LEU A 61 4.87 -2.30 -15.31
CA LEU A 61 5.82 -2.72 -14.27
C LEU A 61 7.22 -2.98 -14.86
N GLN A 62 7.30 -3.70 -15.98
CA GLN A 62 8.57 -3.95 -16.66
C GLN A 62 9.24 -2.66 -17.15
N ALA A 63 8.45 -1.69 -17.63
CA ALA A 63 8.99 -0.39 -18.01
C ALA A 63 9.57 0.35 -16.80
N MET A 64 8.86 0.40 -15.68
CA MET A 64 9.31 1.06 -14.45
C MET A 64 10.56 0.39 -13.85
N VAL A 65 10.66 -0.95 -13.89
CA VAL A 65 11.87 -1.68 -13.44
C VAL A 65 13.11 -1.33 -14.28
N ARG A 66 12.95 -1.03 -15.57
CA ARG A 66 14.09 -0.64 -16.43
C ARG A 66 14.72 0.68 -15.99
N GLU A 67 13.93 1.57 -15.38
CA GLU A 67 14.36 2.89 -14.89
C GLU A 67 15.12 2.81 -13.55
N LEU A 68 15.02 1.69 -12.82
CA LEU A 68 15.67 1.53 -11.50
C LEU A 68 17.20 1.39 -11.59
N PRO A 69 17.93 1.62 -10.48
CA PRO A 69 19.34 1.22 -10.35
C PRO A 69 19.51 -0.31 -10.30
N GLY A 70 20.68 -0.81 -10.72
CA GLY A 70 20.90 -2.24 -11.01
C GLY A 70 20.75 -3.21 -9.83
N ASN A 71 21.04 -2.77 -8.60
CA ASN A 71 20.87 -3.56 -7.38
C ASN A 71 19.39 -3.88 -7.08
N SER A 72 18.46 -3.01 -7.46
CA SER A 72 17.03 -3.23 -7.24
C SER A 72 16.41 -4.16 -8.28
N LYS A 73 16.98 -4.23 -9.49
CA LYS A 73 16.42 -5.01 -10.61
C LYS A 73 16.47 -6.51 -10.39
N SER A 74 17.51 -7.01 -9.74
CA SER A 74 17.72 -8.46 -9.57
C SER A 74 16.65 -9.11 -8.70
N LYS A 75 16.09 -8.37 -7.73
CA LYS A 75 15.00 -8.84 -6.86
C LYS A 75 13.62 -8.79 -7.54
N LEU A 76 13.47 -8.01 -8.60
CA LEU A 76 12.20 -7.78 -9.31
C LEU A 76 12.14 -8.63 -10.60
N THR A 77 12.13 -9.95 -10.42
CA THR A 77 12.06 -10.91 -11.52
C THR A 77 10.70 -10.89 -12.22
N PHE A 78 10.63 -11.46 -13.42
CA PHE A 78 9.37 -11.57 -14.18
C PHE A 78 8.23 -12.21 -13.36
N ASP A 79 8.53 -13.28 -12.62
CA ASP A 79 7.54 -14.00 -11.81
C ASP A 79 6.99 -13.10 -10.69
N ILE A 80 7.84 -12.31 -10.05
CA ILE A 80 7.43 -11.34 -9.04
C ILE A 80 6.55 -10.25 -9.65
N LEU A 81 6.94 -9.70 -10.81
CA LEU A 81 6.12 -8.68 -11.49
C LEU A 81 4.76 -9.22 -11.94
N SER A 82 4.71 -10.48 -12.40
CA SER A 82 3.44 -11.14 -12.74
C SER A 82 2.56 -11.35 -11.50
N ALA A 83 3.16 -11.71 -10.37
CA ALA A 83 2.44 -11.85 -9.10
C ALA A 83 1.90 -10.50 -8.62
N ILE A 84 2.69 -9.42 -8.71
CA ILE A 84 2.24 -8.06 -8.38
C ILE A 84 1.09 -7.64 -9.31
N ALA A 85 1.23 -7.80 -10.62
CA ALA A 85 0.16 -7.47 -11.58
C ALA A 85 -1.15 -8.20 -11.28
N THR A 86 -1.06 -9.45 -10.81
CA THR A 86 -2.23 -10.26 -10.43
C THR A 86 -2.86 -9.76 -9.13
N SER A 87 -2.06 -9.39 -8.11
CA SER A 87 -2.58 -8.86 -6.85
C SER A 87 -3.30 -7.52 -7.00
N LEU A 88 -3.07 -6.79 -8.10
CA LEU A 88 -3.72 -5.49 -8.37
C LEU A 88 -5.07 -5.61 -9.10
N LEU A 89 -5.48 -6.81 -9.53
CA LEU A 89 -6.63 -6.98 -10.43
C LEU A 89 -7.98 -6.55 -9.85
N ASP A 90 -8.20 -6.83 -8.56
CA ASP A 90 -9.46 -6.56 -7.89
C ASP A 90 -9.60 -5.10 -7.42
N GLY A 91 -8.50 -4.35 -7.46
CA GLY A 91 -8.41 -2.96 -7.02
C GLY A 91 -8.27 -2.76 -5.50
N THR A 92 -8.41 -3.82 -4.71
CA THR A 92 -8.34 -3.76 -3.23
C THR A 92 -7.00 -3.19 -2.77
N VAL A 93 -5.90 -3.57 -3.42
CA VAL A 93 -4.57 -3.06 -3.08
C VAL A 93 -4.46 -1.54 -3.31
N PHE A 94 -5.12 -0.99 -4.34
CA PHE A 94 -5.13 0.46 -4.56
C PHE A 94 -5.91 1.18 -3.45
N ASP A 95 -7.03 0.62 -3.00
CA ASP A 95 -7.79 1.15 -1.86
C ASP A 95 -6.95 1.14 -0.57
N ILE A 96 -6.21 0.05 -0.33
CA ILE A 96 -5.29 -0.07 0.81
C ILE A 96 -4.20 0.99 0.73
N VAL A 97 -3.55 1.19 -0.43
CA VAL A 97 -2.52 2.22 -0.60
C VAL A 97 -3.07 3.61 -0.28
N ARG A 98 -4.26 3.97 -0.78
CA ARG A 98 -4.90 5.26 -0.49
C ARG A 98 -5.19 5.42 1.00
N GLY A 99 -5.78 4.40 1.63
CA GLY A 99 -6.09 4.45 3.07
C GLY A 99 -4.83 4.57 3.93
N LEU A 100 -3.76 3.85 3.59
CA LEU A 100 -2.49 3.94 4.32
C LEU A 100 -1.79 5.29 4.10
N GLU A 101 -1.91 5.88 2.91
CA GLU A 101 -1.40 7.23 2.63
C GLU A 101 -2.12 8.29 3.48
N ASP A 102 -3.45 8.23 3.56
CA ASP A 102 -4.23 9.15 4.41
C ASP A 102 -3.85 9.02 5.90
N ILE A 103 -3.72 7.79 6.39
CA ILE A 103 -3.29 7.50 7.77
C ILE A 103 -1.87 8.04 8.01
N GLN A 104 -0.95 7.84 7.06
CA GLN A 104 0.41 8.34 7.13
C GLN A 104 0.43 9.87 7.21
N GLN A 105 -0.23 10.56 6.28
CA GLN A 105 -0.28 12.02 6.24
C GLN A 105 -0.88 12.62 7.52
N LEU A 106 -1.96 12.02 8.05
CA LEU A 106 -2.57 12.45 9.30
C LEU A 106 -1.59 12.28 10.48
N THR A 107 -0.89 11.15 10.52
CA THR A 107 0.03 10.83 11.61
C THR A 107 1.26 11.72 11.56
N GLU A 108 1.90 11.89 10.40
CA GLU A 108 3.02 12.81 10.20
C GLU A 108 2.67 14.24 10.61
N ARG A 109 1.46 14.72 10.23
CA ARG A 109 0.96 16.03 10.66
C ARG A 109 0.84 16.12 12.19
N ASN A 110 0.36 15.07 12.84
CA ASN A 110 0.25 15.02 14.30
C ASN A 110 1.63 15.02 14.98
N LEU A 111 2.59 14.26 14.47
CA LEU A 111 3.97 14.21 14.98
C LEU A 111 4.67 15.57 14.82
N LEU A 112 4.54 16.19 13.64
CA LEU A 112 5.06 17.54 13.39
C LEU A 112 4.46 18.56 14.36
N ASN A 113 3.14 18.50 14.59
CA ASN A 113 2.47 19.36 15.55
C ASN A 113 2.97 19.14 16.99
N LYS A 114 3.22 17.89 17.40
CA LYS A 114 3.83 17.58 18.72
C LYS A 114 5.21 18.25 18.83
N ARG A 115 6.07 18.10 17.83
CA ARG A 115 7.40 18.72 17.78
C ARG A 115 7.33 20.25 17.83
N MET A 116 6.44 20.84 17.05
CA MET A 116 6.29 22.30 16.97
C MET A 116 5.82 22.92 18.28
N LYS A 117 4.97 22.21 19.04
CA LYS A 117 4.58 22.63 20.40
C LYS A 117 5.78 22.71 21.34
N LEU A 118 6.68 21.72 21.30
CA LEU A 118 7.89 21.74 22.13
C LEU A 118 8.84 22.87 21.71
N VAL A 119 9.07 23.04 20.40
CA VAL A 119 9.88 24.14 19.86
C VAL A 119 9.36 25.52 20.32
N ASN A 120 8.05 25.74 20.24
CA ASN A 120 7.43 26.99 20.66
C ASN A 120 7.54 27.20 22.18
N SER A 121 7.40 26.14 22.98
CA SER A 121 7.63 26.17 24.43
C SER A 121 9.07 26.55 24.77
N HIS A 122 10.05 25.93 24.11
CA HIS A 122 11.48 26.22 24.28
C HIS A 122 11.80 27.68 23.93
N LYS A 123 11.22 28.20 22.84
CA LYS A 123 11.35 29.62 22.45
C LYS A 123 10.81 30.56 23.53
N ALA A 124 9.65 30.25 24.12
CA ALA A 124 9.07 31.05 25.21
C ALA A 124 9.95 31.02 26.47
N GLN A 125 10.49 29.85 26.84
CA GLN A 125 11.40 29.71 27.98
C GLN A 125 12.69 30.53 27.81
N ARG A 126 13.29 30.49 26.61
CA ARG A 126 14.48 31.31 26.29
C ARG A 126 14.18 32.81 26.37
N MET A 127 13.00 33.24 25.90
CA MET A 127 12.58 34.63 25.96
C MET A 127 12.38 35.11 27.40
N GLU A 128 11.70 34.32 28.23
CA GLU A 128 11.47 34.66 29.64
C GLU A 128 12.78 34.70 30.44
N MET A 129 13.68 33.75 30.19
CA MET A 129 15.03 33.77 30.77
C MET A 129 15.79 35.04 30.39
N THR A 130 15.82 35.38 29.11
CA THR A 130 16.52 36.58 28.61
C THR A 130 15.96 37.85 29.26
N LYS A 131 14.64 37.95 29.38
CA LYS A 131 13.98 39.07 30.05
C LYS A 131 14.38 39.18 31.52
N ARG A 132 14.44 38.06 32.25
CA ARG A 132 14.86 38.02 33.66
C ARG A 132 16.35 38.36 33.83
N HIS A 133 17.21 37.86 32.94
CA HIS A 133 18.64 38.17 32.94
C HIS A 133 18.88 39.66 32.69
N ASN A 134 18.21 40.25 31.70
CA ASN A 134 18.29 41.69 31.42
C ASN A 134 17.88 42.53 32.63
N LYS A 135 16.75 42.20 33.27
CA LYS A 135 16.31 42.89 34.49
C LYS A 135 17.31 42.77 35.64
N SER A 136 17.89 41.59 35.83
CA SER A 136 18.88 41.36 36.90
C SER A 136 20.16 42.18 36.70
N ILE A 137 20.56 42.39 35.44
CA ILE A 137 21.68 43.26 35.06
C ILE A 137 21.31 44.74 35.29
N GLU A 138 20.11 45.17 34.89
CA GLU A 138 19.60 46.53 35.13
C GLU A 138 19.57 46.89 36.62
N ASP A 139 19.07 45.98 37.46
CA ASP A 139 19.02 46.17 38.92
C ASP A 139 20.42 46.32 39.55
N CYS A 140 21.46 45.79 38.90
CA CYS A 140 22.86 45.90 39.35
C CYS A 140 23.58 47.17 38.89
N GLN A 141 22.96 48.03 38.06
CA GLN A 141 23.56 49.29 37.61
C GLN A 141 23.93 50.22 38.77
N GLN A 142 23.16 50.17 39.86
CA GLN A 142 23.40 50.95 41.08
C GLN A 142 24.48 50.34 42.00
N ARG A 143 24.95 49.11 41.72
CA ARG A 143 25.96 48.37 42.51
C ARG A 143 26.94 47.63 41.60
N PRO A 144 27.91 48.33 40.98
CA PRO A 144 28.75 47.78 39.90
C PRO A 144 29.61 46.57 40.29
N HIS A 145 29.95 46.44 41.57
CA HIS A 145 30.75 45.33 42.11
C HIS A 145 30.01 43.99 42.09
N ASN A 146 28.67 43.99 42.04
CA ASN A 146 27.86 42.76 41.95
C ASN A 146 27.68 42.26 40.51
N LEU A 147 27.94 43.12 39.52
CA LEU A 147 27.68 42.84 38.11
C LEU A 147 28.41 41.57 37.60
N PRO A 148 29.72 41.36 37.87
CA PRO A 148 30.42 40.17 37.39
C PRO A 148 29.87 38.85 37.97
N VAL A 149 29.36 38.89 39.20
CA VAL A 149 28.75 37.72 39.85
C VAL A 149 27.42 37.39 39.17
N VAL A 150 26.58 38.40 38.94
CA VAL A 150 25.28 38.23 38.27
C VAL A 150 25.42 37.77 36.82
N GLU A 151 26.39 38.31 36.07
CA GLU A 151 26.67 37.86 34.70
C GLU A 151 27.11 36.39 34.66
N ARG A 152 27.98 35.98 35.58
CA ARG A 152 28.41 34.57 35.71
C ARG A 152 27.23 33.67 36.04
N ASP A 153 26.42 34.03 37.02
CA ASP A 153 25.27 33.23 37.45
C ASP A 153 24.22 33.13 36.32
N ASN A 154 23.97 34.22 35.57
CA ASN A 154 23.11 34.21 34.39
C ASN A 154 23.65 33.30 33.28
N LEU A 155 24.97 33.32 33.04
CA LEU A 155 25.62 32.45 32.05
C LEU A 155 25.48 30.97 32.42
N GLU A 156 25.74 30.62 33.67
CA GLU A 156 25.60 29.25 34.16
C GLU A 156 24.16 28.76 34.05
N GLU A 157 23.20 29.61 34.43
CA GLU A 157 21.78 29.29 34.31
C GLU A 157 21.35 29.11 32.86
N LYS A 158 21.83 29.98 31.94
CA LYS A 158 21.58 29.84 30.50
C LYS A 158 22.10 28.50 29.98
N GLN A 159 23.33 28.12 30.33
CA GLN A 159 23.89 26.83 29.93
C GLN A 159 23.07 25.64 30.45
N LYS A 160 22.62 25.71 31.72
CA LYS A 160 21.75 24.69 32.31
C LYS A 160 20.41 24.58 31.59
N LEU A 161 19.78 25.71 31.24
CA LEU A 161 18.54 25.69 30.47
C LEU A 161 18.78 25.07 29.09
N GLU A 162 19.76 25.55 28.33
CA GLU A 162 20.03 25.01 26.99
C GLU A 162 20.27 23.50 27.00
N ALA A 163 21.10 23.00 27.94
CA ALA A 163 21.32 21.56 28.09
C ALA A 163 20.03 20.78 28.42
N LYS A 164 19.12 21.37 29.22
CA LYS A 164 17.81 20.78 29.51
C LYS A 164 16.93 20.74 28.26
N LEU A 165 16.83 21.85 27.53
CA LEU A 165 16.01 21.95 26.32
C LEU A 165 16.50 20.98 25.23
N ASP A 166 17.82 20.85 25.06
CA ASP A 166 18.42 19.92 24.10
C ASP A 166 18.09 18.47 24.45
N ASN A 167 18.15 18.10 25.73
CA ASN A 167 17.79 16.75 26.18
C ASN A 167 16.29 16.47 25.96
N GLU A 168 15.41 17.41 26.31
CA GLU A 168 13.97 17.29 26.05
C GLU A 168 13.66 17.12 24.55
N MET A 169 14.35 17.89 23.69
CA MET A 169 14.19 17.79 22.24
C MET A 169 14.65 16.43 21.73
N MET A 170 15.83 15.97 22.18
CA MET A 170 16.37 14.66 21.81
C MET A 170 15.42 13.52 22.22
N GLN A 171 14.88 13.56 23.44
CA GLN A 171 13.92 12.56 23.91
C GLN A 171 12.63 12.55 23.09
N LEU A 172 12.11 13.74 22.74
CA LEU A 172 10.95 13.83 21.89
C LEU A 172 11.25 13.27 20.49
N ASP A 173 12.33 13.72 19.84
CA ASP A 173 12.69 13.30 18.49
C ASP A 173 12.92 11.77 18.42
N GLN A 174 13.56 11.17 19.43
CA GLN A 174 13.69 9.71 19.56
C GLN A 174 12.31 9.01 19.60
N LYS A 175 11.38 9.54 20.40
CA LYS A 175 10.03 8.98 20.49
C LYS A 175 9.26 9.12 19.17
N LEU A 176 9.40 10.25 18.48
CA LEU A 176 8.75 10.47 17.19
C LEU A 176 9.27 9.50 16.13
N VAL A 177 10.59 9.23 16.10
CA VAL A 177 11.18 8.23 15.20
C VAL A 177 10.63 6.83 15.48
N LEU A 178 10.52 6.42 16.74
CA LEU A 178 9.92 5.12 17.10
C LEU A 178 8.44 5.03 16.69
N GLU A 179 7.68 6.11 16.82
CA GLU A 179 6.30 6.16 16.32
C GLU A 179 6.25 6.01 14.79
N LEU A 180 7.19 6.60 14.04
CA LEU A 180 7.30 6.42 12.59
C LEU A 180 7.69 4.99 12.20
N ASP A 181 8.65 4.39 12.89
CA ASP A 181 9.09 3.01 12.64
C ASP A 181 7.94 2.01 12.85
N GLN A 182 7.10 2.23 13.87
CA GLN A 182 5.93 1.40 14.10
C GLN A 182 4.92 1.50 12.94
N ILE A 183 4.70 2.70 12.38
CA ILE A 183 3.80 2.89 11.24
C ILE A 183 4.33 2.13 10.02
N VAL A 184 5.63 2.19 9.75
CA VAL A 184 6.25 1.44 8.65
C VAL A 184 6.04 -0.07 8.85
N CYS A 185 6.24 -0.57 10.07
CA CYS A 185 5.96 -1.97 10.41
C CYS A 185 4.50 -2.35 10.15
N ASP A 186 3.54 -1.53 10.58
CA ASP A 186 2.11 -1.78 10.40
C ASP A 186 1.69 -1.74 8.93
N GLN A 187 2.26 -0.81 8.15
CA GLN A 187 2.07 -0.73 6.70
C GLN A 187 2.61 -1.99 6.01
N GLN A 188 3.84 -2.40 6.32
CA GLN A 188 4.46 -3.63 5.79
C GLN A 188 3.59 -4.86 6.08
N ALA A 189 3.15 -5.04 7.33
CA ALA A 189 2.29 -6.14 7.73
C ALA A 189 0.91 -6.11 7.06
N THR A 190 0.41 -4.93 6.72
CA THR A 190 -0.87 -4.78 6.01
C THR A 190 -0.73 -5.20 4.54
N PHE A 191 0.34 -4.81 3.85
CA PHE A 191 0.60 -5.27 2.48
C PHE A 191 0.95 -6.76 2.40
N GLU A 192 1.66 -7.29 3.39
CA GLU A 192 1.93 -8.73 3.52
C GLU A 192 0.61 -9.52 3.62
N ARG A 193 -0.31 -9.08 4.51
CA ARG A 193 -1.64 -9.69 4.64
C ARG A 193 -2.53 -9.51 3.40
N ALA A 194 -2.35 -8.41 2.67
CA ALA A 194 -3.02 -8.18 1.39
C ALA A 194 -2.45 -9.05 0.25
N GLY A 195 -1.38 -9.83 0.52
CA GLY A 195 -0.78 -10.73 -0.45
C GLY A 195 0.08 -10.02 -1.50
N VAL A 196 0.54 -8.80 -1.23
CA VAL A 196 1.43 -8.08 -2.15
C VAL A 196 2.83 -8.72 -2.10
N PRO A 197 3.39 -9.17 -3.25
CA PRO A 197 4.70 -9.81 -3.26
C PRO A 197 5.82 -8.93 -2.70
N LEU A 198 6.80 -9.57 -2.04
CA LEU A 198 7.97 -8.94 -1.40
C LEU A 198 7.67 -8.00 -0.21
N PHE A 199 6.41 -7.91 0.22
CA PHE A 199 6.09 -7.30 1.50
C PHE A 199 6.19 -8.32 2.63
N PHE A 200 6.98 -7.95 3.61
CA PHE A 200 7.15 -8.61 4.90
C PHE A 200 7.72 -7.57 5.87
N VAL A 201 7.48 -7.76 7.16
CA VAL A 201 8.03 -6.85 8.18
C VAL A 201 9.56 -6.95 8.20
N THR A 202 10.25 -5.84 7.96
CA THR A 202 11.71 -5.79 7.88
C THR A 202 12.26 -4.39 8.17
N ASN A 203 13.42 -4.36 8.84
CA ASN A 203 14.25 -3.17 9.05
C ASN A 203 15.51 -3.17 8.17
N ASN A 204 15.66 -4.15 7.26
CA ASN A 204 16.77 -4.18 6.33
C ASN A 204 16.61 -3.07 5.29
N PRO A 205 17.58 -2.14 5.15
CA PRO A 205 17.43 -0.98 4.29
C PRO A 205 17.33 -1.31 2.80
N GLU A 206 17.88 -2.44 2.33
CA GLU A 206 17.72 -2.90 0.94
C GLU A 206 16.29 -3.41 0.70
N ASP A 207 15.73 -4.18 1.64
CA ASP A 207 14.37 -4.72 1.50
C ASP A 207 13.32 -3.62 1.61
N THR A 208 13.48 -2.67 2.55
CA THR A 208 12.62 -1.49 2.66
C THR A 208 12.64 -0.67 1.37
N ARG A 209 13.81 -0.46 0.76
CA ARG A 209 13.91 0.25 -0.54
C ARG A 209 13.16 -0.47 -1.66
N ILE A 210 13.24 -1.79 -1.72
CA ILE A 210 12.47 -2.56 -2.71
C ILE A 210 10.97 -2.39 -2.48
N GLN A 211 10.51 -2.52 -1.24
CA GLN A 211 9.10 -2.31 -0.90
C GLN A 211 8.63 -0.90 -1.27
N MET A 212 9.46 0.13 -1.04
CA MET A 212 9.18 1.50 -1.46
C MET A 212 9.06 1.63 -2.99
N HIS A 213 9.95 0.99 -3.76
CA HIS A 213 9.82 0.97 -5.23
C HIS A 213 8.53 0.29 -5.69
N ILE A 214 8.12 -0.81 -5.03
CA ILE A 214 6.86 -1.47 -5.36
C ILE A 214 5.67 -0.55 -5.04
N LEU A 215 5.67 0.17 -3.90
CA LEU A 215 4.63 1.16 -3.61
C LEU A 215 4.57 2.25 -4.67
N GLU A 216 5.71 2.78 -5.09
CA GLU A 216 5.78 3.79 -6.15
C GLU A 216 5.18 3.25 -7.46
N PHE A 217 5.47 1.99 -7.81
CA PHE A 217 4.89 1.36 -8.99
C PHE A 217 3.38 1.22 -8.89
N ILE A 218 2.89 0.74 -7.74
CA ILE A 218 1.45 0.60 -7.48
C ILE A 218 0.78 1.97 -7.59
N GLN A 219 1.37 3.02 -7.00
CA GLN A 219 0.84 4.37 -7.07
C GLN A 219 0.77 4.92 -8.49
N ARG A 220 1.81 4.69 -9.32
CA ARG A 220 1.81 5.09 -10.73
C ARG A 220 0.79 4.33 -11.58
N LEU A 221 0.38 3.14 -11.16
CA LEU A 221 -0.65 2.32 -11.80
C LEU A 221 -2.07 2.65 -11.32
N MET A 222 -2.21 3.41 -10.24
CA MET A 222 -3.52 3.81 -9.74
C MET A 222 -4.23 4.64 -10.80
N PRO A 223 -5.53 4.38 -11.05
CA PRO A 223 -6.33 5.25 -11.91
C PRO A 223 -6.35 6.66 -11.32
N SER A 224 -5.98 7.67 -12.12
CA SER A 224 -6.24 9.07 -11.80
C SER A 224 -7.75 9.23 -11.58
N SER A 225 -8.16 9.57 -10.36
CA SER A 225 -9.56 9.91 -10.06
C SER A 225 -9.92 11.28 -10.62
#